data_AF-F4NUG4-F1
#
_entry.id   AF-F4NUG4-F1
#
_cell.length_a   1.000
_cell.length_b   1.000
_cell.length_c   1.000
_cell.angle_alpha   90.00
_cell.angle_beta   90.00
_cell.angle_gamma   90.00
#
_symmetry.space_group_name_H-M   'P 1'
#
loop_
_entity.id
_entity.type
_entity.pdbx_description
1 polymer ?
#
loop_
_entity_poly.entity_id
_entity_poly.type
_entity_poly.pdbx_seq_one_letter_code
_entity_poly.pdbx_strand_id
1 'polypeptide(L)'
;MSNSQSISDEQLALIHANKQNALKRLRSQQNNQLNGSIPVSTHTRSGELAPSSALPAHTRKKKALDLTYCEFNLGTLKDTKGGFLPEPPVPSADNELMGGSSKSNTLNETPTSIYDHQIHPDPKENPQCSKCKSIDIDYNYEKHFKELVCRKCRDAYPDEYSLLTKTECREDYLLTESELRDSEKLPNWIKANPHKSTYSNMLLYLRKQVEAFAWSKWGSPEALDAEFVRRDAAKQVQKDKKFKKKLAGK
;
A
#
# COMPACT_ATOMS: atom_id res chain seq x y z
N MET A 1 30.87 -16.56 -35.28
CA MET A 1 30.25 -15.42 -35.99
C MET A 1 28.99 -15.05 -35.24
N SER A 2 29.07 -13.99 -34.45
CA SER A 2 28.08 -13.58 -33.46
C SER A 2 26.92 -12.87 -34.17
N ASN A 3 25.71 -13.42 -34.07
CA ASN A 3 24.52 -12.87 -34.69
C ASN A 3 23.83 -11.89 -33.72
N SER A 4 24.31 -10.64 -33.70
CA SER A 4 23.67 -9.54 -32.96
C SER A 4 22.48 -9.03 -33.76
N GLN A 5 21.27 -9.51 -33.49
CA GLN A 5 20.06 -8.93 -34.07
C GLN A 5 19.83 -7.55 -33.45
N SER A 6 20.15 -6.50 -34.19
CA SER A 6 19.91 -5.11 -33.81
C SER A 6 18.40 -4.87 -33.66
N ILE A 7 17.99 -4.35 -32.50
CA ILE A 7 16.60 -3.94 -32.18
C ILE A 7 16.14 -2.92 -33.23
N SER A 8 14.97 -3.14 -33.84
CA SER A 8 14.45 -2.22 -34.85
C SER A 8 14.00 -0.89 -34.23
N ASP A 9 14.03 0.19 -35.00
CA ASP A 9 13.59 1.52 -34.54
C ASP A 9 12.12 1.52 -34.05
N GLU A 10 11.29 0.65 -34.63
CA GLU A 10 9.91 0.43 -34.20
C GLU A 10 9.83 -0.25 -32.82
N GLN A 11 10.73 -1.19 -32.54
CA GLN A 11 10.82 -1.83 -31.23
C GLN A 11 11.33 -0.86 -30.15
N LEU A 12 12.32 -0.01 -30.48
CA LEU A 12 12.78 1.04 -29.57
C LEU A 12 11.67 2.06 -29.24
N ALA A 13 10.86 2.43 -30.24
CA ALA A 13 9.72 3.32 -30.03
C ALA A 13 8.67 2.69 -29.09
N LEU A 14 8.42 1.40 -29.21
CA LEU A 14 7.48 0.67 -28.36
C LEU A 14 7.99 0.53 -26.91
N ILE A 15 9.27 0.20 -26.73
CA ILE A 15 9.92 0.15 -25.40
C ILE A 15 9.85 1.52 -24.73
N HIS A 16 10.16 2.59 -25.49
CA HIS A 16 10.06 3.96 -24.98
C HIS A 16 8.62 4.32 -24.61
N ALA A 17 7.62 3.92 -25.40
CA ALA A 17 6.21 4.15 -25.08
C ALA A 17 5.76 3.40 -23.81
N ASN A 18 6.17 2.13 -23.64
CA ASN A 18 5.89 1.35 -22.43
C ASN A 18 6.55 1.98 -21.20
N LYS A 19 7.82 2.39 -21.31
CA LYS A 19 8.53 3.11 -20.25
C LYS A 19 7.85 4.43 -19.88
N GLN A 20 7.39 5.20 -20.88
CA GLN A 20 6.63 6.43 -20.63
C GLN A 20 5.28 6.18 -19.96
N ASN A 21 4.58 5.12 -20.32
CA ASN A 21 3.31 4.75 -19.70
C ASN A 21 3.52 4.30 -18.24
N ALA A 22 4.57 3.54 -17.95
CA ALA A 22 4.97 3.18 -16.59
C ALA A 22 5.28 4.43 -15.75
N LEU A 23 6.03 5.39 -16.29
CA LEU A 23 6.33 6.66 -15.61
C LEU A 23 5.07 7.51 -15.38
N LYS A 24 4.15 7.58 -16.36
CA LYS A 24 2.86 8.29 -16.21
C LYS A 24 2.00 7.65 -15.12
N ARG A 25 1.95 6.32 -15.05
CA ARG A 25 1.26 5.57 -13.98
C ARG A 25 1.88 5.89 -12.62
N LEU A 26 3.21 5.82 -12.50
CA LEU A 26 3.93 6.18 -11.26
C LEU A 26 3.61 7.61 -10.80
N ARG A 27 3.62 8.58 -11.72
CA ARG A 27 3.26 9.98 -11.43
C ARG A 27 1.80 10.14 -11.01
N SER A 28 0.88 9.42 -11.65
CA SER A 28 -0.53 9.44 -11.26
C SER A 28 -0.76 8.85 -9.87
N GLN A 29 -0.03 7.79 -9.51
CA GLN A 29 -0.07 7.20 -8.17
C GLN A 29 0.47 8.17 -7.11
N GLN A 30 1.58 8.87 -7.39
CA GLN A 30 2.10 9.92 -6.51
C GLN A 30 1.10 11.06 -6.31
N ASN A 31 0.44 11.53 -7.38
CA ASN A 31 -0.59 12.56 -7.29
C ASN A 31 -1.84 12.11 -6.51
N ASN A 32 -2.24 10.83 -6.65
CA ASN A 32 -3.39 10.30 -5.93
C ASN A 32 -3.11 10.12 -4.43
N GLN A 33 -1.85 9.88 -4.04
CA GLN A 33 -1.44 9.87 -2.63
C GLN A 33 -1.44 11.28 -2.02
N LEU A 34 -1.11 12.33 -2.79
CA LEU A 34 -1.14 13.72 -2.31
C LEU A 34 -2.57 14.30 -2.20
N ASN A 35 -3.50 13.86 -3.05
CA ASN A 35 -4.88 14.35 -3.09
C ASN A 35 -5.86 13.51 -2.25
N GLY A 36 -5.38 12.57 -1.43
CA GLY A 36 -6.19 11.77 -0.49
C GLY A 36 -6.74 12.54 0.72
N SER A 37 -6.56 13.86 0.78
CA SER A 37 -7.20 14.72 1.77
C SER A 37 -8.59 15.14 1.28
N ILE A 38 -9.60 14.71 2.04
CA ILE A 38 -11.03 15.01 1.87
C ILE A 38 -11.23 16.50 1.50
N PRO A 39 -11.94 16.85 0.41
CA PRO A 39 -12.29 18.23 0.13
C PRO A 39 -13.40 18.67 1.11
N VAL A 40 -13.02 19.48 2.10
CA VAL A 40 -13.98 20.22 2.93
C VAL A 40 -14.62 21.29 2.04
N SER A 41 -15.87 21.03 1.62
CA SER A 41 -16.69 22.00 0.92
C SER A 41 -17.03 23.15 1.88
N THR A 42 -16.34 24.28 1.73
CA THR A 42 -16.69 25.54 2.37
C THR A 42 -17.54 26.35 1.39
N HIS A 43 -18.85 26.25 1.53
CA HIS A 43 -19.76 27.22 0.91
C HIS A 43 -19.70 28.53 1.70
N THR A 44 -18.83 29.44 1.28
CA THR A 44 -18.93 30.86 1.59
C THR A 44 -19.99 31.49 0.68
N ARG A 45 -21.07 32.01 1.26
CA ARG A 45 -22.02 32.89 0.57
C ARG A 45 -22.06 34.23 1.31
N SER A 46 -21.59 35.25 0.61
CA SER A 46 -21.69 36.68 0.92
C SER A 46 -23.13 37.19 0.83
N GLY A 47 -23.49 38.13 1.69
CA GLY A 47 -24.74 38.91 1.61
C GLY A 47 -25.01 39.75 2.87
N GLU A 48 -25.02 41.07 2.72
CA GLU A 48 -25.17 42.12 3.74
C GLU A 48 -26.63 42.36 4.22
N LEU A 49 -26.72 42.75 5.51
CA LEU A 49 -27.58 43.74 6.20
C LEU A 49 -29.15 43.70 6.18
N ALA A 50 -29.73 43.25 7.33
CA ALA A 50 -30.76 43.85 8.23
C ALA A 50 -32.17 44.33 7.74
N PRO A 51 -33.19 44.58 8.63
CA PRO A 51 -33.61 43.96 9.91
C PRO A 51 -35.15 43.69 10.04
N SER A 52 -35.58 43.17 11.22
CA SER A 52 -36.91 43.25 11.87
C SER A 52 -37.88 42.07 11.76
N SER A 53 -38.12 41.40 12.89
CA SER A 53 -39.43 41.31 13.61
C SER A 53 -39.64 39.96 14.33
N ALA A 54 -39.59 40.02 15.67
CA ALA A 54 -40.33 39.30 16.72
C ALA A 54 -40.99 37.90 16.52
N LEU A 55 -40.55 36.97 17.41
CA LEU A 55 -41.27 35.88 18.15
C LEU A 55 -41.58 34.52 17.45
N PRO A 56 -41.77 33.38 18.19
CA PRO A 56 -41.69 33.15 19.65
C PRO A 56 -40.76 31.98 20.09
N ALA A 57 -40.49 31.95 21.40
CA ALA A 57 -39.69 30.93 22.09
C ALA A 57 -40.37 29.54 22.10
N HIS A 58 -39.71 28.54 21.48
CA HIS A 58 -39.99 27.13 21.72
C HIS A 58 -38.86 26.52 22.55
N THR A 59 -39.18 26.19 23.80
CA THR A 59 -38.34 25.42 24.72
C THR A 59 -38.18 23.98 24.20
N ARG A 60 -37.22 23.76 23.29
CA ARG A 60 -36.78 22.40 22.97
C ARG A 60 -35.93 21.88 24.12
N LYS A 61 -36.51 20.97 24.93
CA LYS A 61 -35.74 20.11 25.84
C LYS A 61 -34.63 19.43 25.01
N LYS A 62 -33.37 19.79 25.25
CA LYS A 62 -32.22 19.15 24.60
C LYS A 62 -32.24 17.68 25.02
N LYS A 63 -32.53 16.77 24.10
CA LYS A 63 -32.28 15.34 24.33
C LYS A 63 -30.78 15.19 24.53
N ALA A 64 -30.38 14.67 25.69
CA ALA A 64 -28.98 14.40 25.99
C ALA A 64 -28.41 13.47 24.91
N LEU A 65 -27.21 13.79 24.41
CA LEU A 65 -26.47 12.95 23.48
C LEU A 65 -26.18 11.61 24.16
N ASP A 66 -26.67 10.53 23.57
CA ASP A 66 -26.36 9.18 24.02
C ASP A 66 -24.89 8.88 23.67
N LEU A 67 -24.04 8.94 24.70
CA LEU A 67 -22.58 8.82 24.62
C LEU A 67 -22.11 7.37 24.79
N THR A 68 -23.01 6.39 24.67
CA THR A 68 -22.68 4.95 24.79
C THR A 68 -21.66 4.45 23.76
N TYR A 69 -21.39 5.20 22.68
CA TYR A 69 -20.39 4.85 21.65
C TYR A 69 -19.05 5.61 21.78
N CYS A 70 -18.88 6.50 22.77
CA CYS A 70 -17.60 7.15 23.04
C CYS A 70 -16.88 6.40 24.17
N GLU A 71 -15.78 5.69 23.84
CA GLU A 71 -14.96 4.92 24.81
C GLU A 71 -14.44 5.76 25.99
N PHE A 72 -14.36 7.09 25.83
CA PHE A 72 -13.99 8.02 26.91
C PHE A 72 -15.08 9.07 27.13
N ASN A 73 -16.09 8.71 27.93
CA ASN A 73 -17.08 9.67 28.42
C ASN A 73 -16.50 10.47 29.60
N LEU A 74 -16.03 11.69 29.32
CA LEU A 74 -15.46 12.62 30.31
C LEU A 74 -16.45 13.05 31.40
N GLY A 75 -17.76 12.81 31.21
CA GLY A 75 -18.78 13.09 32.24
C GLY A 75 -18.85 12.03 33.34
N THR A 76 -18.38 10.79 33.08
CA THR A 76 -18.31 9.72 34.07
C THR A 76 -16.91 9.55 34.68
N LEU A 77 -15.92 10.25 34.15
CA LEU A 77 -14.54 10.20 34.65
C LEU A 77 -14.48 10.94 36.00
N LYS A 78 -14.44 10.17 37.10
CA LYS A 78 -14.22 10.73 38.44
C LYS A 78 -12.79 11.24 38.53
N ASP A 79 -12.67 12.55 38.69
CA ASP A 79 -11.42 13.23 38.99
C ASP A 79 -10.87 12.75 40.34
N THR A 80 -9.83 11.92 40.32
CA THR A 80 -9.15 11.43 41.52
C THR A 80 -8.11 12.42 42.05
N LYS A 81 -8.03 13.65 41.52
CA LYS A 81 -7.24 14.80 42.03
C LYS A 81 -5.91 14.44 42.68
N GLY A 82 -5.03 13.72 41.97
CA GLY A 82 -3.66 13.51 42.39
C GLY A 82 -3.15 12.12 42.04
N GLY A 83 -2.15 12.07 41.17
CA GLY A 83 -1.58 10.80 40.73
C GLY A 83 -0.84 10.05 41.83
N PHE A 84 -1.13 8.75 41.97
CA PHE A 84 -0.19 7.67 42.29
C PHE A 84 -0.91 6.31 42.14
N LEU A 85 -0.18 5.31 41.62
CA LEU A 85 -0.46 3.88 41.34
C LEU A 85 -1.87 3.27 41.57
N PRO A 86 -2.45 2.52 40.61
CA PRO A 86 -3.40 1.47 40.95
C PRO A 86 -2.68 0.28 41.62
N GLU A 87 -3.13 -0.11 42.80
CA GLU A 87 -2.79 -1.40 43.41
C GLU A 87 -3.30 -2.55 42.54
N PRO A 88 -2.55 -3.67 42.41
CA PRO A 88 -3.05 -4.83 41.68
C PRO A 88 -4.23 -5.47 42.44
N PRO A 89 -5.28 -5.92 41.75
CA PRO A 89 -6.39 -6.61 42.40
C PRO A 89 -5.92 -7.94 42.98
N VAL A 90 -6.22 -8.15 44.26
CA VAL A 90 -6.06 -9.43 44.96
C VAL A 90 -6.92 -10.50 44.28
N PRO A 91 -6.41 -11.73 44.06
CA PRO A 91 -7.17 -12.80 43.43
C PRO A 91 -8.15 -13.40 44.44
N SER A 92 -9.46 -13.27 44.19
CA SER A 92 -10.47 -14.11 44.84
C SER A 92 -10.56 -15.45 44.11
N ALA A 93 -10.60 -16.52 44.89
CA ALA A 93 -10.37 -17.90 44.47
C ALA A 93 -11.65 -18.61 43.97
N ASP A 94 -12.36 -18.01 43.01
CA ASP A 94 -13.65 -18.53 42.55
C ASP A 94 -13.98 -18.17 41.11
N ASN A 95 -13.14 -18.58 40.14
CA ASN A 95 -13.62 -18.71 38.76
C ASN A 95 -12.78 -19.68 37.92
N GLU A 96 -12.68 -20.93 38.39
CA GLU A 96 -12.37 -22.06 37.52
C GLU A 96 -13.67 -22.79 37.17
N LEU A 97 -13.78 -23.20 35.90
CA LEU A 97 -14.76 -24.15 35.33
C LEU A 97 -16.08 -23.59 34.75
N MET A 98 -16.04 -23.34 33.43
CA MET A 98 -17.07 -23.59 32.37
C MET A 98 -16.84 -22.55 31.25
N GLY A 99 -16.55 -22.84 29.98
CA GLY A 99 -16.70 -24.01 29.15
C GLY A 99 -17.12 -23.50 27.75
N GLY A 100 -16.49 -24.00 26.67
CA GLY A 100 -17.09 -23.94 25.32
C GLY A 100 -16.46 -23.02 24.27
N SER A 101 -15.69 -23.65 23.39
CA SER A 101 -15.42 -23.37 21.97
C SER A 101 -16.12 -22.19 21.28
N SER A 102 -15.32 -21.35 20.60
CA SER A 102 -15.38 -21.08 19.14
C SER A 102 -15.13 -19.61 18.78
N LYS A 103 -14.30 -19.43 17.74
CA LYS A 103 -14.23 -18.32 16.78
C LYS A 103 -13.41 -17.07 17.15
N SER A 104 -12.73 -16.64 16.08
CA SER A 104 -11.97 -15.41 15.86
C SER A 104 -10.77 -15.17 16.77
N ASN A 105 -9.63 -15.65 16.29
CA ASN A 105 -8.32 -15.04 16.54
C ASN A 105 -8.27 -13.67 15.83
N THR A 106 -9.10 -12.72 16.28
CA THR A 106 -8.89 -11.29 16.02
C THR A 106 -8.13 -10.78 17.22
N LEU A 107 -6.82 -11.03 17.22
CA LEU A 107 -5.94 -10.32 18.15
C LEU A 107 -6.12 -8.84 17.82
N ASN A 108 -6.69 -8.13 18.80
CA ASN A 108 -6.56 -6.70 18.94
C ASN A 108 -5.06 -6.41 18.92
N GLU A 109 -4.54 -6.03 17.76
CA GLU A 109 -3.21 -5.45 17.64
C GLU A 109 -3.28 -4.14 18.44
N THR A 110 -2.82 -4.20 19.68
CA THR A 110 -2.31 -3.02 20.35
C THR A 110 -1.33 -2.37 19.37
N PRO A 111 -1.38 -1.05 19.14
CA PRO A 111 -0.48 -0.39 18.21
C PRO A 111 0.92 -0.55 18.78
N THR A 112 1.59 -1.62 18.36
CA THR A 112 2.97 -1.88 18.69
C THR A 112 3.70 -0.68 18.13
N SER A 113 4.35 0.07 19.02
CA SER A 113 5.12 1.26 18.67
C SER A 113 5.86 1.01 17.36
N ILE A 114 5.61 1.87 16.38
CA ILE A 114 6.16 1.77 15.01
C ILE A 114 7.71 1.88 15.01
N TYR A 115 8.31 2.10 16.18
CA TYR A 115 9.72 2.40 16.40
C TYR A 115 10.36 1.51 17.47
N ASP A 116 10.12 0.20 17.46
CA ASP A 116 10.89 -0.72 18.32
C ASP A 116 12.12 -1.24 17.58
N HIS A 117 13.05 -0.34 17.25
CA HIS A 117 14.43 -0.72 17.00
C HIS A 117 15.29 -0.05 18.06
N GLN A 118 15.74 -0.87 19.01
CA GLN A 118 16.76 -0.49 19.97
C GLN A 118 18.04 -0.21 19.18
N ILE A 119 18.27 1.06 18.87
CA ILE A 119 19.51 1.53 18.25
C ILE A 119 20.63 1.16 19.22
N HIS A 120 21.56 0.33 18.76
CA HIS A 120 22.72 -0.05 19.54
C HIS A 120 23.56 1.22 19.80
N PRO A 121 24.06 1.42 21.03
CA PRO A 121 24.88 2.59 21.36
C PRO A 121 26.14 2.70 20.50
N ASP A 122 26.69 1.57 20.03
CA ASP A 122 27.78 1.57 19.04
C ASP A 122 27.23 1.76 17.61
N PRO A 123 27.58 2.86 16.91
CA PRO A 123 27.07 3.15 15.57
C PRO A 123 27.44 2.15 14.48
N LYS A 124 28.41 1.27 14.74
CA LYS A 124 28.92 0.27 13.80
C LYS A 124 28.08 -1.01 13.76
N GLU A 125 27.42 -1.32 14.88
CA GLU A 125 26.55 -2.49 15.01
C GLU A 125 25.14 -2.21 14.45
N ASN A 126 24.84 -0.94 14.18
CA ASN A 126 23.54 -0.55 13.64
C ASN A 126 23.47 -0.80 12.13
N PRO A 127 22.33 -1.30 11.61
CA PRO A 127 22.13 -1.45 10.18
C PRO A 127 22.21 -0.09 9.48
N GLN A 128 23.01 -0.03 8.42
CA GLN A 128 23.25 1.19 7.65
C GLN A 128 22.64 1.08 6.26
N CYS A 129 22.20 2.22 5.73
CA CYS A 129 21.61 2.27 4.39
C CYS A 129 22.64 1.86 3.34
N SER A 130 22.27 0.95 2.44
CA SER A 130 23.13 0.44 1.37
C SER A 130 23.74 1.55 0.48
N LYS A 131 23.02 2.67 0.29
CA LYS A 131 23.45 3.76 -0.61
C LYS A 131 24.20 4.89 0.11
N CYS A 132 23.64 5.43 1.19
CA CYS A 132 24.19 6.61 1.87
C CYS A 132 24.84 6.33 3.24
N LYS A 133 24.80 5.08 3.72
CA LYS A 133 25.29 4.66 5.05
C LYS A 133 24.66 5.37 6.24
N SER A 134 23.51 6.02 6.05
CA SER A 134 22.71 6.57 7.15
C SER A 134 22.19 5.45 8.04
N ILE A 135 22.08 5.72 9.34
CA ILE A 135 21.51 4.81 10.35
C ILE A 135 19.97 4.83 10.32
N ASP A 136 19.36 5.87 9.73
CA ASP A 136 17.91 6.01 9.60
C ASP A 136 17.35 5.10 8.47
N ILE A 137 17.03 3.85 8.81
CA ILE A 137 16.49 2.84 7.89
C ILE A 137 14.96 2.82 7.92
N ASP A 138 14.33 2.60 6.76
CA ASP A 138 12.89 2.32 6.68
C ASP A 138 12.61 0.88 7.12
N TYR A 139 12.11 0.74 8.35
CA TYR A 139 11.77 -0.56 8.95
C TYR A 139 10.82 -1.41 8.10
N ASN A 140 9.92 -0.82 7.31
CA ASN A 140 9.03 -1.62 6.47
C ASN A 140 9.79 -2.34 5.36
N TYR A 141 10.82 -1.71 4.81
CA TYR A 141 11.65 -2.32 3.77
C TYR A 141 12.54 -3.43 4.33
N GLU A 142 13.07 -3.23 5.53
CA GLU A 142 13.82 -4.26 6.24
C GLU A 142 12.92 -5.45 6.62
N LYS A 143 11.76 -5.20 7.21
CA LYS A 143 10.82 -6.25 7.63
C LYS A 143 10.28 -7.08 6.47
N HIS A 144 9.84 -6.44 5.39
CA HIS A 144 9.14 -7.12 4.30
C HIS A 144 10.07 -7.57 3.17
N PHE A 145 11.15 -6.84 2.89
CA PHE A 145 12.04 -7.11 1.77
C PHE A 145 13.47 -7.44 2.18
N LYS A 146 13.82 -7.33 3.48
CA LYS A 146 15.18 -7.52 4.01
C LYS A 146 16.21 -6.58 3.37
N GLU A 147 15.77 -5.40 2.96
CA GLU A 147 16.61 -4.41 2.29
C GLU A 147 16.80 -3.17 3.19
N LEU A 148 18.06 -2.84 3.45
CA LEU A 148 18.44 -1.71 4.31
C LEU A 148 18.52 -0.42 3.49
N VAL A 149 17.43 0.33 3.45
CA VAL A 149 17.34 1.60 2.72
C VAL A 149 16.71 2.70 3.58
N CYS A 150 17.29 3.91 3.55
CA CYS A 150 16.69 5.07 4.19
C CYS A 150 15.59 5.67 3.31
N ARG A 151 14.66 6.44 3.90
CA ARG A 151 13.57 7.08 3.15
C ARG A 151 14.08 7.98 2.02
N LYS A 152 15.16 8.73 2.26
CA LYS A 152 15.77 9.62 1.25
C LYS A 152 16.28 8.86 0.02
N CYS A 153 16.97 7.74 0.22
CA CYS A 153 17.48 6.93 -0.88
C CYS A 153 16.37 6.17 -1.60
N ARG A 154 15.37 5.67 -0.87
CA ARG A 154 14.18 5.06 -1.47
C ARG A 154 13.50 6.02 -2.45
N ASP A 155 13.31 7.28 -2.05
CA ASP A 155 12.63 8.27 -2.88
C ASP A 155 13.53 8.81 -4.01
N ALA A 156 14.85 8.81 -3.82
CA ALA A 156 15.82 9.23 -4.85
C ALA A 156 16.01 8.18 -5.96
N TYR A 157 15.83 6.89 -5.65
CA TYR A 157 16.04 5.78 -6.59
C TYR A 157 14.77 4.93 -6.75
N PRO A 158 13.70 5.47 -7.36
CA PRO A 158 12.47 4.72 -7.61
C PRO A 158 12.69 3.54 -8.57
N ASP A 159 13.69 3.60 -9.44
CA ASP A 159 14.02 2.51 -10.36
C ASP A 159 14.51 1.25 -9.65
N GLU A 160 15.00 1.34 -8.41
CA GLU A 160 15.38 0.17 -7.60
C GLU A 160 14.36 -0.12 -6.50
N TYR A 161 13.90 0.93 -5.80
CA TYR A 161 13.13 0.80 -4.57
C TYR A 161 11.63 1.06 -4.72
N SER A 162 11.11 1.32 -5.93
CA SER A 162 9.67 1.44 -6.15
C SER A 162 8.96 0.12 -5.84
N LEU A 163 7.80 0.23 -5.20
CA LEU A 163 6.92 -0.90 -4.94
C LEU A 163 6.00 -1.12 -6.13
N LEU A 164 5.90 -2.37 -6.56
CA LEU A 164 5.05 -2.81 -7.66
C LEU A 164 3.90 -3.64 -7.13
N THR A 165 2.70 -3.37 -7.63
CA THR A 165 1.55 -4.22 -7.38
C THR A 165 1.71 -5.56 -8.11
N LYS A 166 1.04 -6.59 -7.62
CA LYS A 166 0.95 -7.90 -8.28
C LYS A 166 0.56 -7.82 -9.77
N THR A 167 -0.37 -6.91 -10.10
CA THR A 167 -0.80 -6.68 -11.48
C THR A 167 0.31 -6.10 -12.34
N GLU A 168 1.07 -5.12 -11.82
CA GLU A 168 2.22 -4.56 -12.51
C GLU A 168 3.32 -5.61 -12.71
N CYS A 169 3.61 -6.45 -11.71
CA CYS A 169 4.58 -7.54 -11.86
C CYS A 169 4.19 -8.54 -12.97
N ARG A 170 2.90 -8.81 -13.12
CA ARG A 170 2.39 -9.70 -14.17
C ARG A 170 2.38 -9.06 -15.55
N GLU A 171 2.03 -7.78 -15.62
CA GLU A 171 1.95 -7.03 -16.88
C GLU A 171 3.34 -6.69 -17.42
N ASP A 172 4.20 -6.09 -16.58
CA ASP A 172 5.47 -5.51 -17.02
C ASP A 172 6.59 -6.56 -17.10
N TYR A 173 6.61 -7.54 -16.19
CA TYR A 173 7.67 -8.57 -16.12
C TYR A 173 7.21 -9.96 -16.58
N LEU A 174 5.96 -10.07 -17.05
CA LEU A 174 5.37 -11.31 -17.55
C LEU A 174 5.47 -12.49 -16.56
N LEU A 175 5.47 -12.19 -15.25
CA LEU A 175 5.54 -13.18 -14.19
C LEU A 175 4.19 -13.90 -14.02
N THR A 176 4.26 -15.16 -13.61
CA THR A 176 3.08 -15.99 -13.38
C THR A 176 2.56 -15.83 -11.96
N GLU A 177 1.28 -16.16 -11.77
CA GLU A 177 0.64 -16.15 -10.46
C GLU A 177 1.33 -17.10 -9.46
N SER A 178 1.80 -18.26 -9.93
CA SER A 178 2.51 -19.24 -9.10
C SER A 178 3.83 -18.71 -8.59
N GLU A 179 4.58 -17.97 -9.42
CA GLU A 179 5.85 -17.35 -9.03
C GLU A 179 5.64 -16.23 -8.02
N LEU A 180 4.60 -15.41 -8.19
CA LEU A 180 4.30 -14.28 -7.31
C LEU A 180 3.73 -14.68 -5.95
N ARG A 181 3.15 -15.87 -5.82
CA ARG A 181 2.67 -16.41 -4.55
C ARG A 181 3.76 -17.01 -3.68
N ASP A 182 4.92 -17.30 -4.28
CA ASP A 182 6.05 -17.91 -3.58
C ASP A 182 6.82 -16.85 -2.79
N SER A 183 6.44 -16.66 -1.53
CA SER A 183 7.04 -15.67 -0.63
C SER A 183 8.52 -15.93 -0.31
N GLU A 184 9.03 -17.14 -0.55
CA GLU A 184 10.45 -17.46 -0.36
C GLU A 184 11.31 -16.86 -1.46
N LYS A 185 10.82 -16.90 -2.70
CA LYS A 185 11.53 -16.35 -3.87
C LYS A 185 11.30 -14.85 -4.04
N LEU A 186 10.06 -14.40 -3.83
CA LEU A 186 9.66 -13.01 -3.97
C LEU A 186 8.93 -12.56 -2.69
N PRO A 187 9.67 -11.95 -1.75
CA PRO A 187 9.07 -11.33 -0.58
C PRO A 187 8.03 -10.29 -0.98
N ASN A 188 6.92 -10.27 -0.23
CA ASN A 188 5.79 -9.38 -0.50
C ASN A 188 5.32 -8.64 0.74
N TRP A 189 4.79 -7.44 0.53
CA TRP A 189 4.15 -6.63 1.55
C TRP A 189 2.64 -6.57 1.29
N ILE A 190 1.89 -7.21 2.19
CA ILE A 190 0.43 -7.26 2.15
C ILE A 190 -0.13 -5.97 2.76
N LYS A 191 -0.97 -5.25 2.00
CA LYS A 191 -1.75 -4.10 2.48
C LYS A 191 -3.24 -4.28 2.18
N ALA A 192 -4.09 -3.61 2.97
CA ALA A 192 -5.50 -3.51 2.64
C ALA A 192 -5.68 -2.87 1.26
N ASN A 193 -6.67 -3.34 0.50
CA ASN A 193 -6.91 -2.82 -0.83
C ASN A 193 -7.40 -1.36 -0.75
N PRO A 194 -6.77 -0.42 -1.49
CA PRO A 194 -7.08 1.01 -1.39
C PRO A 194 -8.50 1.36 -1.85
N HIS A 195 -9.15 0.51 -2.65
CA HIS A 195 -10.52 0.75 -3.10
C HIS A 195 -11.55 0.35 -2.04
N LYS A 196 -11.45 -0.88 -1.50
CA LYS A 196 -12.31 -1.40 -0.44
C LYS A 196 -11.54 -2.45 0.36
N SER A 197 -11.52 -2.33 1.68
CA SER A 197 -10.88 -3.31 2.58
C SER A 197 -11.48 -4.72 2.50
N THR A 198 -12.71 -4.87 2.01
CA THR A 198 -13.36 -6.17 1.81
C THR A 198 -12.87 -6.92 0.56
N TYR A 199 -12.19 -6.23 -0.36
CA TYR A 199 -11.59 -6.87 -1.52
C TYR A 199 -10.30 -7.60 -1.14
N SER A 200 -9.81 -8.45 -2.04
CA SER A 200 -8.54 -9.12 -1.85
C SER A 200 -7.42 -8.12 -1.59
N ASN A 201 -6.58 -8.43 -0.60
CA ASN A 201 -5.47 -7.59 -0.19
C ASN A 201 -4.54 -7.25 -1.36
N MET A 202 -3.98 -6.04 -1.31
CA MET A 202 -2.98 -5.58 -2.25
C MET A 202 -1.62 -6.18 -1.86
N LEU A 203 -0.97 -6.82 -2.82
CA LEU A 203 0.38 -7.35 -2.68
C LEU A 203 1.35 -6.41 -3.37
N LEU A 204 2.33 -5.92 -2.60
CA LEU A 204 3.40 -5.04 -3.06
C LEU A 204 4.73 -5.81 -3.08
N TYR A 205 5.50 -5.65 -4.15
CA TYR A 205 6.78 -6.28 -4.39
C TYR A 205 7.85 -5.21 -4.63
N LEU A 206 9.10 -5.48 -4.24
CA LEU A 206 10.20 -4.55 -4.48
C LEU A 206 10.71 -4.69 -5.92
N ARG A 207 10.74 -3.59 -6.68
CA ARG A 207 11.18 -3.58 -8.09
C ARG A 207 12.52 -4.26 -8.33
N LYS A 208 13.56 -3.92 -7.55
CA LYS A 208 14.89 -4.56 -7.62
C LYS A 208 14.85 -6.09 -7.54
N GLN A 209 14.01 -6.65 -6.66
CA GLN A 209 13.88 -8.11 -6.50
C GLN A 209 13.12 -8.74 -7.66
N VAL A 210 12.06 -8.07 -8.11
CA VAL A 210 11.25 -8.50 -9.26
C VAL A 210 12.09 -8.51 -10.54
N GLU A 211 12.90 -7.48 -10.78
CA GLU A 211 13.81 -7.38 -11.92
C GLU A 211 14.84 -8.51 -11.90
N ALA A 212 15.50 -8.73 -10.76
CA ALA A 212 16.47 -9.83 -10.62
C ALA A 212 15.85 -11.21 -10.89
N PHE A 213 14.62 -11.44 -10.41
CA PHE A 213 13.88 -12.66 -10.69
C PHE A 213 13.48 -12.78 -12.16
N ALA A 214 13.01 -11.69 -12.76
CA ALA A 214 12.63 -11.65 -14.17
C ALA A 214 13.84 -11.93 -15.09
N TRP A 215 15.01 -11.38 -14.79
CA TRP A 215 16.23 -11.68 -15.53
C TRP A 215 16.66 -13.13 -15.36
N SER A 216 16.47 -13.72 -14.18
CA SER A 216 16.74 -15.15 -13.97
C SER A 216 15.81 -16.04 -14.80
N LYS A 217 14.56 -15.61 -15.02
CA LYS A 217 13.56 -16.34 -15.81
C LYS A 217 13.73 -16.18 -17.32
N TRP A 218 13.95 -14.95 -17.77
CA TRP A 218 13.98 -14.58 -19.19
C TRP A 218 15.41 -14.49 -19.75
N GLY A 219 16.43 -14.52 -18.90
CA GLY A 219 17.85 -14.44 -19.25
C GLY A 219 18.36 -13.00 -19.32
N SER A 220 17.70 -12.13 -20.07
CA SER A 220 18.09 -10.73 -20.24
C SER A 220 16.87 -9.81 -20.36
N PRO A 221 17.03 -8.49 -20.12
CA PRO A 221 15.99 -7.50 -20.41
C PRO A 221 15.52 -7.56 -21.87
N GLU A 222 16.46 -7.74 -22.81
CA GLU A 222 16.17 -7.82 -24.24
C GLU A 222 15.30 -9.03 -24.60
N ALA A 223 15.51 -10.17 -23.94
CA ALA A 223 14.70 -11.37 -24.13
C ALA A 223 13.27 -11.19 -23.60
N LEU A 224 13.11 -10.47 -22.48
CA LEU A 224 11.79 -10.09 -21.96
C LEU A 224 11.05 -9.19 -22.95
N ASP A 225 11.74 -8.18 -23.52
CA ASP A 225 11.16 -7.29 -24.53
C ASP A 225 10.75 -8.05 -25.80
N ALA A 226 11.57 -9.00 -26.26
CA ALA A 226 11.24 -9.84 -27.41
C ALA A 226 9.98 -10.68 -27.17
N GLU A 227 9.82 -11.26 -25.96
CA GLU A 227 8.62 -12.00 -25.58
C GLU A 227 7.39 -11.08 -25.48
N PHE A 228 7.57 -9.82 -25.06
CA PHE A 228 6.51 -8.83 -25.03
C PHE A 228 5.97 -8.55 -26.44
N VAL A 229 6.86 -8.28 -27.39
CA VAL A 229 6.51 -8.05 -28.80
C VAL A 229 5.79 -9.26 -29.39
N ARG A 230 6.29 -10.47 -29.11
CA ARG A 230 5.66 -11.71 -29.57
C ARG A 230 4.22 -11.84 -29.05
N ARG A 231 3.98 -11.55 -27.77
CA ARG A 231 2.65 -11.61 -27.16
C ARG A 231 1.71 -10.56 -27.71
N ASP A 232 2.18 -9.35 -27.97
CA ASP A 232 1.34 -8.28 -28.51
C ASP A 232 0.97 -8.52 -29.98
N ALA A 233 1.91 -9.01 -30.80
CA ALA A 233 1.61 -9.47 -32.14
C ALA A 233 0.55 -10.60 -32.14
N ALA A 234 0.68 -11.58 -31.24
CA ALA A 234 -0.29 -12.66 -31.10
C ALA A 234 -1.68 -12.15 -30.67
N LYS A 235 -1.74 -11.21 -29.73
CA LYS A 235 -3.00 -10.56 -29.32
C LYS A 235 -3.65 -9.83 -30.48
N GLN A 236 -2.87 -9.13 -31.31
CA GLN A 236 -3.38 -8.42 -32.48
C GLN A 236 -3.98 -9.38 -33.50
N VAL A 237 -3.26 -10.46 -33.84
CA VAL A 237 -3.77 -11.51 -34.75
C VAL A 237 -5.08 -12.13 -34.22
N GLN A 238 -5.19 -12.37 -32.91
CA GLN A 238 -6.42 -12.89 -32.31
C GLN A 238 -7.58 -11.90 -32.39
N LYS A 239 -7.33 -10.60 -32.19
CA LYS A 239 -8.34 -9.54 -32.36
C LYS A 239 -8.83 -9.49 -33.81
N ASP A 240 -7.92 -9.54 -34.78
CA ASP A 240 -8.26 -9.52 -36.20
C ASP A 240 -9.07 -10.75 -36.62
N LYS A 241 -8.71 -11.94 -36.12
CA LYS A 241 -9.49 -13.18 -36.33
C LYS A 241 -10.89 -13.07 -35.75
N LYS A 242 -11.03 -12.55 -34.51
CA LYS A 242 -12.33 -12.33 -33.87
C LYS A 242 -13.18 -11.32 -34.66
N PHE A 243 -12.56 -10.25 -35.16
CA PHE A 243 -13.23 -9.25 -35.98
C PHE A 243 -13.74 -9.83 -37.30
N LYS A 244 -12.88 -10.55 -38.04
CA LYS A 244 -13.25 -11.24 -39.29
C LYS A 244 -14.40 -12.23 -39.08
N LYS A 245 -14.37 -13.02 -37.99
CA LYS A 245 -15.47 -13.94 -37.64
C LYS A 245 -16.79 -13.21 -37.37
N LYS A 246 -16.75 -12.02 -36.75
CA LYS A 246 -17.93 -11.19 -36.51
C LYS A 246 -18.52 -10.58 -37.79
N LEU A 247 -17.68 -10.27 -38.78
CA LEU A 247 -18.11 -9.81 -40.10
C LEU A 247 -18.68 -10.94 -40.96
N ALA A 248 -18.11 -12.14 -40.89
CA ALA A 248 -18.57 -13.31 -41.65
C ALA A 248 -19.78 -14.04 -41.04
N GLY A 249 -20.15 -13.70 -39.80
CA GLY A 249 -21.32 -14.24 -39.10
C GLY A 249 -22.56 -13.34 -39.19
N LYS A 250 -22.59 -12.42 -40.17
CA LYS A 250 -23.73 -11.58 -40.51
C LYS A 250 -24.18 -11.86 -41.94
#